data_AF-A0A829PZR9-F1
#
_entry.id   AF-A0A829PZR9-F1
#
_cell.length_a   1.000
_cell.length_b   1.000
_cell.length_c   1.000
_cell.angle_alpha   90.00
_cell.angle_beta   90.00
_cell.angle_gamma   90.00
#
_symmetry.space_group_name_H-M   'P 1'
#
loop_
_entity.id
_entity.type
_entity.pdbx_description
1 polymer ?
#
loop_
_entity_poly.entity_id
_entity_poly.type
_entity_poly.pdbx_seq_one_letter_code
_entity_poly.pdbx_strand_id
1 'polypeptide(L)'
;MRRRGTTSLNRLSQITPPPVIMSVVTWADCLVALQQRQVDAVSTDDSILAGLMSQDPYLHIIGPNMSDEPYGIGIKLENTDLVRYVNRTLERIRRDGTWNALYRKWLSVLGPAPAPPSAKYRD
;
A
#
# COMPACT_ATOMS: atom_id res chain seq x y z
N MET A 1 -4.01 7.66 12.59
CA MET A 1 -3.99 8.71 11.52
C MET A 1 -4.04 8.08 10.14
N ARG A 2 -4.73 8.68 9.14
CA ARG A 2 -4.71 8.23 7.73
C ARG A 2 -5.04 9.33 6.71
N ARG A 3 -4.68 9.17 5.44
CA ARG A 3 -5.07 10.06 4.33
C ARG A 3 -6.57 10.00 3.99
N ARG A 4 -7.23 11.13 3.74
CA ARG A 4 -8.64 11.19 3.28
C ARG A 4 -8.87 10.44 1.95
N GLY A 5 -10.00 9.72 1.83
CA GLY A 5 -10.46 9.11 0.57
C GLY A 5 -9.91 7.71 0.27
N THR A 6 -9.44 6.99 1.27
CA THR A 6 -8.73 5.71 1.10
C THR A 6 -9.53 4.56 1.76
N THR A 7 -9.31 3.28 1.39
CA THR A 7 -10.06 2.06 1.82
C THR A 7 -10.10 1.71 3.32
N SER A 8 -8.98 1.72 4.05
CA SER A 8 -8.91 1.57 5.52
C SER A 8 -9.78 2.50 6.38
N LEU A 9 -10.55 3.48 5.84
CA LEU A 9 -11.50 4.27 6.64
C LEU A 9 -12.67 3.38 7.09
N ASN A 10 -13.14 2.50 6.21
CA ASN A 10 -14.19 1.53 6.54
C ASN A 10 -13.73 0.49 7.57
N ARG A 11 -12.42 0.23 7.69
CA ARG A 11 -11.91 -0.69 8.70
C ARG A 11 -11.75 -0.03 10.07
N LEU A 12 -11.21 1.19 10.12
CA LEU A 12 -11.00 1.85 11.41
C LEU A 12 -12.32 2.09 12.16
N SER A 13 -13.43 2.26 11.44
CA SER A 13 -14.78 2.31 12.02
C SER A 13 -15.30 0.99 12.60
N GLN A 14 -14.63 -0.14 12.34
CA GLN A 14 -14.98 -1.47 12.91
C GLN A 14 -14.22 -1.79 14.20
N ILE A 15 -13.23 -0.98 14.60
CA ILE A 15 -12.46 -1.18 15.83
C ILE A 15 -13.28 -0.68 17.02
N THR A 16 -13.39 -1.52 18.06
CA THR A 16 -14.08 -1.18 19.30
C THR A 16 -13.12 -1.37 20.50
N PRO A 17 -12.94 -0.37 21.38
CA PRO A 17 -13.52 0.97 21.34
C PRO A 17 -12.99 1.82 20.16
N PRO A 18 -13.79 2.77 19.64
CA PRO A 18 -13.44 3.51 18.44
C PRO A 18 -12.22 4.41 18.69
N PRO A 19 -11.19 4.35 17.81
CA PRO A 19 -10.04 5.23 17.93
C PRO A 19 -10.39 6.67 17.54
N VAL A 20 -9.64 7.64 18.05
CA VAL A 20 -9.72 9.04 17.58
C VAL A 20 -9.09 9.12 16.20
N ILE A 21 -9.91 9.27 15.16
CA ILE A 21 -9.45 9.27 13.76
C ILE A 21 -9.07 10.69 13.34
N MET A 22 -7.77 10.91 13.13
CA MET A 22 -7.26 12.12 12.48
C MET A 22 -6.95 11.85 11.01
N SER A 23 -7.49 12.68 10.11
CA SER A 23 -7.34 12.53 8.67
C SER A 23 -6.53 13.67 8.05
N VAL A 24 -5.47 13.33 7.30
CA VAL A 24 -4.62 14.30 6.58
C VAL A 24 -4.75 14.20 5.07
N VAL A 25 -4.15 15.16 4.37
CA VAL A 25 -4.20 15.27 2.91
C VAL A 25 -3.09 14.44 2.26
N THR A 26 -1.89 14.39 2.86
CA THR A 26 -0.74 13.64 2.34
C THR A 26 -0.16 12.67 3.36
N TRP A 27 0.60 11.67 2.89
CA TRP A 27 1.31 10.73 3.76
C TRP A 27 2.49 11.37 4.50
N ALA A 28 3.10 12.41 3.92
CA ALA A 28 4.13 13.19 4.59
C ALA A 28 3.58 13.88 5.86
N ASP A 29 2.34 14.38 5.80
CA ASP A 29 1.68 14.98 6.96
C ASP A 29 1.43 13.95 8.08
N CYS A 30 1.18 12.68 7.74
CA CYS A 30 1.08 11.60 8.74
C CYS A 30 2.42 11.42 9.48
N LEU A 31 3.55 11.47 8.76
CA LEU A 31 4.87 11.31 9.35
C LEU A 31 5.17 12.46 10.31
N VAL A 32 4.92 13.70 9.88
CA VAL A 32 5.13 14.89 10.71
C VAL A 32 4.25 14.85 11.97
N ALA A 33 2.98 14.50 11.83
CA ALA A 33 2.08 14.37 12.99
C ALA A 33 2.56 13.32 13.99
N LEU A 34 3.13 12.21 13.51
CA LEU A 34 3.66 11.15 14.35
C LEU A 34 4.98 11.58 15.04
N GLN A 35 5.87 12.27 14.32
CA GLN A 35 7.09 12.87 14.89
C GLN A 35 6.80 13.95 15.94
N GLN A 36 5.73 14.73 15.73
CA GLN A 36 5.27 15.75 16.68
C GLN A 36 4.44 15.17 17.83
N ARG A 37 4.29 13.84 17.91
CA ARG A 37 3.46 13.13 18.91
C ARG A 37 2.01 13.61 18.96
N GLN A 38 1.49 14.11 17.84
CA GLN A 38 0.08 14.46 17.69
C GLN A 38 -0.79 13.21 17.49
N VAL A 39 -0.17 12.10 17.09
CA VAL A 39 -0.82 10.80 16.94
C VAL A 39 0.07 9.66 17.42
N ASP A 40 -0.56 8.64 17.99
CA ASP A 40 0.13 7.46 18.52
C ASP A 40 0.48 6.45 17.41
N ALA A 41 -0.32 6.39 16.33
CA ALA A 41 -0.13 5.43 15.25
C ALA A 41 -0.70 5.90 13.90
N VAL A 42 -0.09 5.41 12.82
CA VAL A 42 -0.57 5.52 11.44
C VAL A 42 -1.00 4.12 10.98
N SER A 43 -2.20 4.00 10.42
CA SER A 43 -2.72 2.74 9.87
C SER A 43 -2.98 2.92 8.38
N THR A 44 -2.25 2.18 7.56
CA THR A 44 -2.43 2.11 6.11
C THR A 44 -1.68 0.89 5.57
N ASP A 45 -1.75 0.70 4.26
CA ASP A 45 -1.02 -0.26 3.45
C ASP A 45 0.46 -0.39 3.87
N ASP A 46 0.93 -1.62 3.99
CA ASP A 46 2.29 -1.98 4.42
C ASP A 46 3.39 -1.32 3.57
N SER A 47 3.18 -1.22 2.25
CA SER A 47 4.11 -0.57 1.33
C SER A 47 4.32 0.92 1.60
N ILE A 48 3.27 1.63 2.06
CA ILE A 48 3.35 3.04 2.45
C ILE A 48 4.04 3.14 3.80
N LEU A 49 3.70 2.27 4.76
CA LEU A 49 4.36 2.22 6.07
C LEU A 49 5.86 1.90 5.94
N ALA A 50 6.24 1.02 5.02
CA ALA A 50 7.63 0.74 4.68
C ALA A 50 8.36 1.99 4.19
N GLY A 51 7.71 2.80 3.36
CA GLY A 51 8.20 4.10 2.94
C GLY A 51 8.42 5.03 4.13
N LEU A 52 7.46 5.13 5.05
CA LEU A 52 7.58 5.96 6.27
C LEU A 52 8.71 5.49 7.18
N MET A 53 8.84 4.18 7.40
CA MET A 53 9.90 3.58 8.21
C MET A 53 11.29 3.80 7.60
N SER A 54 11.39 3.88 6.26
CA SER A 54 12.66 4.23 5.60
C SER A 54 13.08 5.69 5.84
N GLN A 55 12.13 6.58 6.13
CA GLN A 55 12.39 7.99 6.44
C GLN A 55 12.64 8.21 7.94
N ASP A 56 12.07 7.37 8.80
CA ASP A 56 12.21 7.44 10.25
C ASP A 56 12.45 6.03 10.85
N PRO A 57 13.72 5.70 11.19
CA PRO A 57 14.08 4.38 11.71
C PRO A 57 13.59 4.12 13.14
N TYR A 58 13.01 5.12 13.83
CA TYR A 58 12.37 4.91 15.13
C TYR A 58 10.99 4.26 15.00
N LEU A 59 10.44 4.23 13.78
CA LEU A 59 9.16 3.61 13.50
C LEU A 59 9.32 2.12 13.24
N HIS A 60 8.30 1.36 13.62
CA HIS A 60 8.22 -0.06 13.31
C HIS A 60 6.79 -0.41 12.90
N ILE A 61 6.68 -1.33 11.95
CA ILE A 61 5.40 -1.87 11.50
C ILE A 61 4.99 -3.00 12.45
N ILE A 62 3.80 -2.90 13.03
CA ILE A 62 3.24 -3.89 13.96
C ILE A 62 1.82 -4.26 13.58
N GLY A 63 1.38 -5.42 14.08
CA GLY A 63 0.02 -5.91 13.94
C GLY A 63 -0.14 -6.95 12.82
N PRO A 64 -1.29 -7.65 12.81
CA PRO A 64 -1.60 -8.61 11.76
C PRO A 64 -1.98 -7.91 10.45
N ASN A 65 -1.87 -8.65 9.34
CA ASN A 65 -2.44 -8.20 8.08
C ASN A 65 -3.92 -7.90 8.26
N MET A 66 -4.26 -6.63 8.10
CA MET A 66 -5.63 -6.21 8.32
C MET A 66 -6.45 -6.52 7.06
N SER A 67 -6.06 -6.11 5.84
CA SER A 67 -6.79 -6.34 4.58
C SER A 67 -5.87 -6.76 3.46
N ASP A 68 -6.45 -7.51 2.53
CA ASP A 68 -5.94 -7.58 1.16
C ASP A 68 -6.23 -6.26 0.44
N GLU A 69 -5.17 -5.55 0.04
CA GLU A 69 -5.25 -4.34 -0.77
C GLU A 69 -4.60 -4.61 -2.14
N PRO A 70 -5.31 -5.28 -3.07
CA PRO A 70 -4.76 -5.59 -4.38
C PRO A 70 -4.59 -4.32 -5.21
N TYR A 71 -3.34 -3.93 -5.43
CA TYR A 71 -3.02 -2.75 -6.25
C TYR A 71 -3.28 -3.01 -7.73
N GLY A 72 -4.01 -2.09 -8.34
CA GLY A 72 -4.33 -2.09 -9.77
C GLY A 72 -3.90 -0.80 -10.46
N ILE A 73 -3.65 -0.88 -11.76
CA ILE A 73 -3.37 0.29 -12.60
C ILE A 73 -4.71 0.85 -13.08
N GLY A 74 -5.06 2.06 -12.63
CA GLY A 74 -6.29 2.74 -13.02
C GLY A 74 -6.25 3.20 -14.48
N ILE A 75 -7.22 2.76 -15.28
CA ILE A 75 -7.34 3.05 -16.71
C ILE A 75 -8.76 3.55 -17.00
N LYS A 76 -8.91 4.48 -17.96
CA LYS A 76 -10.24 4.96 -18.39
C LYS A 76 -11.09 3.77 -18.83
N LEU A 77 -12.34 3.70 -18.35
CA LEU A 77 -13.24 2.55 -18.53
C LEU A 77 -13.40 2.12 -20.00
N GLU A 78 -13.43 3.09 -20.91
CA GLU A 78 -13.60 2.87 -22.35
C GLU A 78 -12.32 2.36 -23.04
N ASN A 79 -11.15 2.51 -22.44
CA ASN A 79 -9.86 2.21 -23.05
C ASN A 79 -9.41 0.77 -22.75
N THR A 80 -10.15 -0.19 -23.29
CA THR A 80 -9.90 -1.62 -23.10
C THR A 80 -8.58 -2.10 -23.73
N ASP A 81 -8.13 -1.45 -24.81
CA ASP A 81 -6.85 -1.77 -25.45
C ASP A 81 -5.66 -1.42 -24.54
N LEU A 82 -5.74 -0.29 -23.83
CA LEU A 82 -4.73 0.06 -22.83
C LEU A 82 -4.74 -0.93 -21.65
N VAL A 83 -5.92 -1.40 -21.23
CA VAL A 83 -6.03 -2.47 -20.21
C VAL A 83 -5.28 -3.72 -20.66
N ARG A 84 -5.52 -4.19 -21.90
CA ARG A 84 -4.83 -5.36 -22.46
C ARG A 84 -3.32 -5.14 -22.60
N TYR A 85 -2.91 -3.95 -23.02
CA TYR A 85 -1.49 -3.59 -23.15
C TYR A 85 -0.76 -3.60 -21.80
N VAL A 86 -1.36 -2.98 -20.79
CA VAL A 86 -0.83 -2.95 -19.43
C VAL A 86 -0.80 -4.37 -18.84
N ASN A 87 -1.86 -5.16 -19.04
CA ASN A 87 -1.91 -6.55 -18.60
C ASN A 87 -0.79 -7.41 -19.22
N ARG A 88 -0.49 -7.23 -20.51
CA ARG A 88 0.65 -7.88 -21.17
C ARG A 88 1.99 -7.46 -20.57
N THR A 89 2.14 -6.18 -20.23
CA THR A 89 3.34 -5.68 -19.55
C THR A 89 3.49 -6.30 -18.16
N LEU A 90 2.38 -6.40 -17.40
CA LEU A 90 2.37 -7.06 -16.10
C LEU A 90 2.76 -8.54 -16.21
N GLU A 91 2.24 -9.27 -17.20
CA GLU A 91 2.66 -10.66 -17.45
C GLU A 91 4.15 -10.78 -17.77
N ARG A 92 4.67 -9.89 -18.61
CA ARG A 92 6.10 -9.87 -18.95
C ARG A 92 6.96 -9.71 -17.70
N ILE A 93 6.68 -8.68 -16.87
CA ILE A 93 7.49 -8.41 -15.67
C ILE A 93 7.40 -9.50 -14.60
N ARG A 94 6.30 -10.26 -14.56
CA ARG A 94 6.16 -11.43 -13.68
C ARG A 94 7.08 -12.58 -14.12
N ARG A 95 7.23 -12.78 -15.43
CA ARG A 95 8.00 -13.90 -16.01
C ARG A 95 9.48 -13.62 -16.18
N ASP A 96 9.84 -12.38 -16.52
CA ASP A 96 11.23 -11.99 -16.78
C ASP A 96 12.02 -11.63 -15.50
N GLY A 97 11.37 -11.69 -14.33
CA GLY A 97 11.98 -11.40 -13.03
C GLY A 97 12.06 -9.92 -12.68
N THR A 98 11.63 -9.01 -13.56
CA THR A 98 11.59 -7.56 -13.31
C THR A 98 10.76 -7.24 -12.07
N TRP A 99 9.62 -7.91 -11.87
CA TRP A 99 8.78 -7.71 -10.68
C TRP A 99 9.54 -8.02 -9.39
N ASN A 100 10.29 -9.13 -9.36
CA ASN A 100 11.09 -9.54 -8.21
C ASN A 100 12.26 -8.55 -7.98
N ALA A 101 12.89 -8.07 -9.06
CA ALA A 101 13.90 -7.02 -8.96
C ALA A 101 13.34 -5.71 -8.36
N LEU A 102 12.15 -5.29 -8.78
CA LEU A 102 11.47 -4.10 -8.24
C LEU A 102 11.09 -4.30 -6.77
N TYR A 103 10.56 -5.47 -6.40
CA TYR A 103 10.23 -5.78 -5.01
C TYR A 103 11.48 -5.70 -4.14
N ARG A 104 12.57 -6.37 -4.53
CA ARG A 104 13.83 -6.33 -3.77
C ARG A 104 14.44 -4.93 -3.68
N LYS A 105 14.22 -4.08 -4.68
CA LYS A 105 14.74 -2.71 -4.68
C LYS A 105 13.98 -1.80 -3.71
N TRP A 106 12.66 -1.93 -3.63
CA TRP A 106 11.81 -0.95 -2.94
C TRP A 106 11.14 -1.48 -1.67
N LEU A 107 10.90 -2.78 -1.58
CA LEU A 107 10.06 -3.41 -0.56
C LEU A 107 10.78 -4.52 0.20
N SER A 108 12.11 -4.65 0.08
CA SER A 108 12.89 -5.63 0.84
C SER A 108 12.73 -5.48 2.36
N VAL A 109 12.34 -4.31 2.82
CA VAL A 109 12.07 -4.01 4.22
C VAL A 109 10.82 -4.74 4.76
N LEU A 110 9.90 -5.14 3.87
CA LEU A 110 8.74 -5.97 4.21
C LEU A 110 9.08 -7.47 4.29
N GLY A 111 10.32 -7.84 3.94
CA GLY A 111 10.80 -9.22 3.96
C GLY A 111 11.19 -9.75 2.58
N PRO A 112 11.37 -11.07 2.45
CA PRO A 112 11.73 -11.69 1.19
C PRO A 112 10.62 -11.50 0.15
N ALA A 113 11.00 -11.27 -1.11
CA ALA A 113 10.05 -11.07 -2.19
C ALA A 113 9.14 -12.30 -2.36
N PRO A 114 7.82 -12.15 -2.22
CA PRO A 114 6.89 -13.24 -2.46
C PRO A 114 6.80 -13.53 -3.97
N ALA A 115 6.06 -14.58 -4.34
CA ALA A 115 5.73 -14.79 -5.74
C ALA A 115 4.89 -13.60 -6.27
N PRO A 116 5.09 -13.17 -7.52
CA PRO A 116 4.26 -12.13 -8.10
C PRO A 116 2.77 -12.52 -8.05
N PRO A 117 1.84 -11.60 -7.76
CA PRO A 117 0.43 -11.92 -7.66
C PRO A 117 -0.11 -12.46 -8.98
N SER A 118 -0.88 -13.56 -8.89
CA SER A 118 -1.48 -14.24 -10.04
C SER A 118 -2.49 -13.35 -10.74
N ALA A 119 -2.36 -13.19 -12.05
CA ALA A 119 -3.36 -12.47 -12.84
C ALA A 119 -4.68 -13.25 -12.89
N LYS A 120 -5.80 -12.54 -12.72
CA LYS A 120 -7.15 -13.06 -12.96
C LYS A 120 -7.72 -12.35 -14.18
N TYR A 121 -7.92 -13.09 -15.26
CA TYR A 121 -8.53 -12.59 -16.49
C TYR A 121 -9.99 -13.02 -16.54
N ARG A 122 -10.87 -12.14 -16.98
CA ARG A 122 -12.28 -12.46 -17.21
C ARG A 122 -12.49 -13.03 -18.62
N ASP A 123 -11.63 -12.65 -19.56
CA ASP A 123 -11.64 -12.95 -21.00
C ASP A 123 -10.23 -12.84 -21.58
#